data_AF-A0A1M5SSS8-F1
#
_entry.id   AF-A0A1M5SSS8-F1
#
_cell.length_a   1.000
_cell.length_b   1.000
_cell.length_c   1.000
_cell.angle_alpha   90.00
_cell.angle_beta   90.00
_cell.angle_gamma   90.00
#
_symmetry.space_group_name_H-M   'P 1'
#
loop_
_entity.id
_entity.type
_entity.pdbx_description
1 polymer ?
#
loop_
_entity_poly.entity_id
_entity_poly.type
_entity_poly.pdbx_seq_one_letter_code
_entity_poly.pdbx_strand_id
1 'polypeptide(L)'
;MVVKSRFVIIPMPVLQFSMKVRPANAGRLYIYLYSMSLAAGRKITPWVSFRELADYFQVKYGTIELAAKALMQINAIVPIARKNRKGYGQKYQVNVPKYVNGEFIFIAPDESNIFDDLIVDENSKTLVSVIKRLKSRKEKLYKDQLKLFHEDV
;
A
#
# COMPACT_ATOMS: atom_id res chain seq x y z
N MET A 1 6.12 -4.32 21.93
CA MET A 1 4.79 -4.91 21.68
C MET A 1 4.55 -4.90 20.17
N VAL A 2 4.69 -6.04 19.47
CA VAL A 2 4.49 -6.10 18.01
C VAL A 2 2.99 -6.13 17.72
N VAL A 3 2.44 -5.01 17.27
CA VAL A 3 1.02 -4.91 16.91
C VAL A 3 0.74 -5.90 15.77
N LYS A 4 0.09 -7.03 16.07
CA LYS A 4 -0.51 -7.96 15.08
C LYS A 4 -1.73 -7.29 14.44
N SER A 5 -1.50 -6.18 13.75
CA SER A 5 -2.51 -5.56 12.89
C SER A 5 -2.67 -6.45 11.65
N ARG A 6 -3.89 -6.93 11.38
CA ARG A 6 -4.25 -7.58 10.10
C ARG A 6 -4.50 -6.56 8.97
N PHE A 7 -4.25 -5.28 9.22
CA PHE A 7 -4.49 -4.20 8.29
C PHE A 7 -3.18 -3.76 7.64
N VAL A 8 -3.18 -3.69 6.31
CA VAL A 8 -2.12 -3.06 5.52
C VAL A 8 -2.55 -1.62 5.28
N ILE A 9 -1.79 -0.66 5.82
CA ILE A 9 -2.01 0.75 5.51
C ILE A 9 -1.43 1.01 4.13
N ILE A 10 -2.29 1.39 3.19
CA ILE A 10 -1.89 1.74 1.82
C ILE A 10 -1.89 3.26 1.71
N PRO A 11 -0.74 3.89 1.45
CA PRO A 11 -0.67 5.33 1.22
C PRO A 11 -1.56 5.78 0.07
N MET A 12 -2.14 6.97 0.19
CA MET A 12 -3.05 7.51 -0.82
C MET A 12 -2.45 7.54 -2.24
N PRO A 13 -1.18 7.93 -2.46
CA PRO A 13 -0.59 7.91 -3.80
C PRO A 13 -0.56 6.49 -4.41
N VAL A 14 -0.24 5.48 -3.60
CA VAL A 14 -0.20 4.06 -4.01
C VAL A 14 -1.61 3.62 -4.44
N LEU A 15 -2.63 3.95 -3.65
CA LEU A 15 -4.01 3.60 -3.97
C LEU A 15 -4.50 4.32 -5.23
N GLN A 16 -4.27 5.63 -5.33
CA GLN A 16 -4.70 6.44 -6.47
C GLN A 16 -4.08 5.97 -7.79
N PHE A 17 -2.77 5.69 -7.80
CA PHE A 17 -2.11 5.13 -8.96
C PHE A 17 -2.76 3.80 -9.37
N SER A 18 -2.96 2.91 -8.40
CA SER A 18 -3.48 1.57 -8.64
C SER A 18 -4.91 1.56 -9.21
N MET A 19 -5.72 2.57 -8.85
CA MET A 19 -7.07 2.73 -9.41
C MET A 19 -7.05 3.32 -10.83
N LYS A 20 -6.07 4.17 -11.14
CA LYS A 20 -5.98 4.91 -12.41
C LYS A 20 -5.23 4.14 -13.51
N VAL A 21 -4.23 3.35 -13.14
CA VAL A 21 -3.38 2.65 -14.12
C VAL A 21 -4.20 1.71 -15.00
N ARG A 22 -3.79 1.61 -16.27
CA ARG A 22 -4.36 0.69 -17.25
C ARG A 22 -3.25 -0.16 -17.86
N PRO A 23 -3.47 -1.47 -18.09
CA PRO A 23 -4.71 -2.23 -17.81
C PRO A 23 -4.99 -2.39 -16.31
N ALA A 24 -6.26 -2.62 -15.91
CA ALA A 24 -6.65 -2.67 -14.50
C ALA A 24 -5.86 -3.72 -13.66
N ASN A 25 -5.44 -4.82 -14.31
CA ASN A 25 -4.60 -5.83 -13.66
C ASN A 25 -3.19 -5.34 -13.31
N ALA A 26 -2.69 -4.26 -13.92
CA ALA A 26 -1.46 -3.59 -13.49
C ALA A 26 -1.64 -2.96 -12.10
N GLY A 27 -2.79 -2.36 -11.82
CA GLY A 27 -3.10 -1.82 -10.50
C GLY A 27 -3.19 -2.91 -9.44
N ARG A 28 -3.91 -4.00 -9.74
CA ARG A 28 -4.01 -5.17 -8.85
C ARG A 28 -2.65 -5.79 -8.54
N LEU A 29 -1.84 -5.98 -9.58
CA LEU A 29 -0.48 -6.52 -9.45
C LEU A 29 0.40 -5.58 -8.61
N TYR A 30 0.34 -4.27 -8.87
CA TYR A 30 1.15 -3.30 -8.14
C TYR A 30 0.81 -3.26 -6.65
N ILE A 31 -0.48 -3.18 -6.28
CA ILE A 31 -0.91 -3.23 -4.86
C ILE A 31 -0.41 -4.50 -4.19
N TYR A 32 -0.53 -5.65 -4.87
CA TYR A 32 -0.08 -6.92 -4.33
C TYR A 32 1.44 -6.94 -4.12
N LEU A 33 2.23 -6.51 -5.11
CA LEU A 33 3.68 -6.48 -4.96
C LEU A 33 4.12 -5.50 -3.88
N TYR A 34 3.43 -4.35 -3.74
CA TYR A 34 3.64 -3.38 -2.68
C TYR A 34 3.35 -3.96 -1.28
N SER A 35 2.23 -4.66 -1.11
CA SER A 35 1.92 -5.28 0.19
C SER A 35 2.93 -6.38 0.56
N MET A 36 3.36 -7.16 -0.43
CA MET A 36 4.37 -8.20 -0.24
C MET A 36 5.76 -7.62 0.03
N SER A 37 6.13 -6.49 -0.59
CA SER A 37 7.40 -5.82 -0.29
C SER A 37 7.42 -5.28 1.13
N LEU A 38 6.30 -4.71 1.61
CA LEU A 38 6.15 -4.30 3.01
C LEU A 38 6.36 -5.45 3.98
N ALA A 39 5.73 -6.60 3.72
CA ALA A 39 5.87 -7.80 4.54
C ALA A 39 7.30 -8.35 4.58
N ALA A 40 8.08 -8.15 3.51
CA ALA A 40 9.44 -8.67 3.36
C ALA A 40 10.56 -7.69 3.76
N GLY A 41 10.24 -6.48 4.26
CA GLY A 41 11.25 -5.48 4.65
C GLY A 41 11.27 -4.20 3.81
N ARG A 42 10.12 -3.79 3.27
CA ARG A 42 9.79 -2.48 2.69
C ARG A 42 10.28 -2.16 1.27
N LYS A 43 11.27 -2.86 0.71
CA LYS A 43 11.82 -2.51 -0.61
C LYS A 43 11.63 -3.60 -1.68
N ILE A 44 11.74 -4.85 -1.27
CA ILE A 44 11.92 -5.98 -2.17
C ILE A 44 10.82 -7.00 -1.93
N THR A 45 10.23 -7.51 -3.01
CA THR A 45 9.24 -8.59 -2.91
C THR A 45 9.92 -9.91 -2.54
N PRO A 46 9.20 -10.86 -1.92
CA PRO A 46 9.61 -12.26 -1.97
C PRO A 46 9.66 -12.75 -3.42
N TRP A 47 10.12 -13.98 -3.60
CA TRP A 47 10.05 -14.64 -4.89
C TRP A 47 8.60 -14.74 -5.35
N VAL A 48 8.28 -14.15 -6.50
CA VAL A 48 6.94 -14.20 -7.09
C VAL A 48 6.96 -14.99 -8.40
N SER A 49 5.92 -15.80 -8.60
CA SER A 49 5.66 -16.56 -9.82
C SER A 49 4.46 -15.97 -10.54
N PHE A 50 4.62 -15.63 -11.83
CA PHE A 50 3.50 -15.15 -12.64
C PHE A 50 2.40 -16.19 -12.80
N ARG A 51 2.72 -17.49 -12.71
CA ARG A 51 1.72 -18.55 -12.74
C ARG A 51 0.86 -18.55 -11.48
N GLU A 52 1.49 -18.44 -10.31
CA GLU A 52 0.77 -18.35 -9.02
C GLU A 52 -0.04 -17.06 -8.94
N LEU A 53 0.50 -15.94 -9.44
CA LEU A 53 -0.22 -14.67 -9.50
C LEU A 53 -1.43 -14.74 -10.45
N ALA A 54 -1.29 -15.41 -11.60
CA ALA A 54 -2.38 -15.58 -12.55
C ALA A 54 -3.53 -16.38 -11.94
N ASP A 55 -3.20 -17.47 -11.22
CA ASP A 55 -4.17 -18.28 -10.48
C ASP A 55 -4.85 -17.47 -9.37
N TYR A 56 -4.05 -16.78 -8.53
CA TYR A 56 -4.55 -15.93 -7.45
C TYR A 56 -5.47 -14.81 -7.94
N PHE A 57 -5.12 -14.16 -9.06
CA PHE A 57 -5.95 -13.10 -9.63
C PHE A 57 -7.09 -13.60 -10.52
N GLN A 58 -7.15 -14.91 -10.78
CA GLN A 58 -8.09 -15.58 -11.68
C GLN A 58 -8.05 -14.99 -13.10
N VAL A 59 -6.85 -14.84 -13.65
CA VAL A 59 -6.63 -14.32 -15.01
C VAL A 59 -5.62 -15.17 -15.78
N LYS A 60 -5.49 -14.95 -17.09
CA LYS A 60 -4.50 -15.65 -17.90
C LYS A 60 -3.08 -15.21 -17.52
N TYR A 61 -2.12 -16.14 -17.60
CA TYR A 61 -0.69 -15.86 -17.40
C TYR A 61 -0.21 -14.64 -18.20
N GLY A 62 -0.55 -14.57 -19.48
CA GLY A 62 -0.15 -13.47 -20.36
C GLY A 62 -0.69 -12.10 -19.90
N THR A 63 -1.81 -12.07 -19.17
CA THR A 63 -2.35 -10.84 -18.59
C THR A 63 -1.48 -10.31 -17.46
N ILE A 64 -0.94 -11.21 -16.62
CA ILE A 64 0.01 -10.83 -15.56
C ILE A 64 1.34 -10.41 -16.15
N GLU A 65 1.82 -11.10 -17.18
CA GLU A 65 3.04 -10.73 -17.88
C GLU A 65 2.93 -9.34 -18.52
N LEU A 66 1.81 -9.05 -19.18
CA LEU A 66 1.54 -7.73 -19.77
C LEU A 66 1.45 -6.64 -18.70
N ALA A 67 0.74 -6.91 -17.60
CA ALA A 67 0.64 -6.00 -16.46
C ALA A 67 2.03 -5.70 -15.87
N ALA A 68 2.86 -6.72 -15.67
CA ALA A 68 4.22 -6.56 -15.18
C ALA A 68 5.08 -5.74 -16.16
N LYS A 69 4.96 -5.99 -17.46
CA LYS A 69 5.66 -5.20 -18.51
C LYS A 69 5.29 -3.72 -18.44
N ALA A 70 3.99 -3.41 -18.33
CA ALA A 70 3.52 -2.03 -18.19
C ALA A 70 4.08 -1.35 -16.93
N LEU A 71 4.08 -2.06 -15.78
CA LEU A 71 4.66 -1.53 -14.53
C LEU A 71 6.18 -1.33 -14.61
N MET A 72 6.90 -2.22 -15.32
CA MET A 72 8.34 -2.06 -15.54
C MET A 72 8.66 -0.87 -16.44
N GLN A 73 7.85 -0.63 -17.48
CA GLN A 73 8.05 0.50 -18.41
C GLN A 73 7.97 1.87 -17.72
N ILE A 74 7.10 2.00 -16.71
CA ILE A 74 6.94 3.23 -15.93
C ILE A 74 7.82 3.25 -14.66
N ASN A 75 8.75 2.29 -14.53
CA ASN A 75 9.63 2.15 -13.37
C ASN A 75 8.90 1.93 -12.03
N ALA A 76 7.66 1.44 -12.04
CA ALA A 76 6.92 1.11 -10.82
C ALA A 76 7.44 -0.14 -10.13
N ILE A 77 7.96 -1.10 -10.91
CA ILE A 77 8.67 -2.28 -10.41
C ILE A 77 9.96 -2.49 -11.19
N VAL A 78 11.02 -2.90 -10.49
CA VAL A 78 12.34 -3.16 -11.09
C VAL A 78 12.76 -4.60 -10.78
N PRO A 79 13.02 -5.46 -11.78
CA PRO A 79 13.47 -6.82 -11.54
C PRO A 79 14.90 -6.82 -10.97
N ILE A 80 15.12 -7.45 -9.82
CA ILE A 80 16.45 -7.46 -9.16
C ILE A 80 17.12 -8.84 -9.14
N ALA A 81 16.35 -9.93 -9.18
CA ALA A 81 16.90 -11.28 -9.13
C ALA A 81 15.94 -12.31 -9.74
N ARG A 82 16.50 -13.30 -10.44
CA ARG A 82 15.79 -14.47 -10.97
C ARG A 82 16.33 -15.73 -10.31
N LYS A 83 15.45 -16.59 -9.78
CA LYS A 83 15.86 -17.81 -9.08
C LYS A 83 16.33 -18.91 -10.03
N ASN A 84 16.01 -18.83 -11.33
CA ASN A 84 16.35 -19.86 -12.31
C ASN A 84 16.45 -19.31 -13.74
N ARG A 85 17.36 -19.87 -14.57
CA ARG A 85 17.40 -19.66 -16.03
C ARG A 85 16.07 -20.05 -16.72
N LYS A 86 15.24 -20.87 -16.05
CA LYS A 86 13.91 -21.34 -16.50
C LYS A 86 12.71 -20.53 -15.95
N GLY A 87 12.93 -19.42 -15.25
CA GLY A 87 11.86 -18.45 -14.93
C GLY A 87 11.01 -18.71 -13.67
N TYR A 88 11.34 -19.70 -12.84
CA TYR A 88 10.59 -19.92 -11.60
C TYR A 88 11.06 -18.96 -10.49
N GLY A 89 10.32 -17.87 -10.31
CA GLY A 89 10.53 -16.89 -9.26
C GLY A 89 11.37 -15.70 -9.69
N GLN A 90 10.78 -14.51 -9.61
CA GLN A 90 11.43 -13.22 -9.79
C GLN A 90 11.27 -12.41 -8.51
N LYS A 91 12.31 -11.67 -8.11
CA LYS A 91 12.20 -10.60 -7.11
C LYS A 91 12.11 -9.27 -7.82
N TYR A 92 11.30 -8.38 -7.26
CA TYR A 92 11.16 -7.01 -7.70
C TYR A 92 11.50 -6.06 -6.56
N GLN A 93 12.19 -4.97 -6.88
CA GLN A 93 12.07 -3.75 -6.11
C GLN A 93 10.77 -3.06 -6.50
N VAL A 94 9.98 -2.63 -5.53
CA VAL A 94 8.72 -1.91 -5.76
C VAL A 94 8.93 -0.45 -5.44
N ASN A 95 8.89 0.40 -6.47
CA ASN A 95 9.02 1.84 -6.32
C ASN A 95 7.66 2.45 -5.94
N VAL A 96 7.68 3.59 -5.26
CA VAL A 96 6.49 4.25 -4.72
C VAL A 96 6.10 5.42 -5.64
N PRO A 97 4.80 5.65 -5.89
CA PRO A 97 4.38 6.71 -6.76
C PRO A 97 4.41 8.05 -6.00
N LYS A 98 4.93 9.07 -6.66
CA LYS A 98 4.88 10.46 -6.23
C LYS A 98 4.17 11.25 -7.31
N TYR A 99 3.17 12.02 -6.92
CA TYR A 99 2.44 12.86 -7.86
C TYR A 99 3.16 14.20 -8.01
N VAL A 100 3.67 14.48 -9.19
CA VAL A 100 4.42 15.70 -9.51
C VAL A 100 3.89 16.24 -10.84
N ASN A 101 3.52 17.53 -10.87
CA ASN A 101 3.10 18.23 -12.09
C ASN A 101 1.99 17.53 -12.90
N GLY A 102 1.06 16.85 -12.22
CA GLY A 102 -0.05 16.16 -12.90
C GLY A 102 0.22 14.71 -13.28
N GLU A 103 1.44 14.21 -13.06
CA GLU A 103 1.87 12.87 -13.44
C GLU A 103 2.38 12.08 -12.23
N PHE A 104 2.31 10.74 -12.35
CA PHE A 104 2.94 9.85 -11.36
C PHE A 104 4.37 9.54 -11.80
N ILE A 105 5.34 9.95 -10.97
CA ILE A 105 6.72 9.47 -11.08
C ILE A 105 6.96 8.40 -10.02
N PHE A 106 7.86 7.46 -10.31
CA PHE A 106 8.16 6.35 -9.41
C PHE A 106 9.57 6.49 -8.85
N ILE A 107 9.65 6.62 -7.52
CA ILE A 107 10.89 6.81 -6.77
C ILE A 107 11.18 5.58 -5.91
N ALA A 108 12.45 5.41 -5.55
CA ALA A 108 12.83 4.32 -4.68
C ALA A 108 12.18 4.49 -3.28
N PRO A 109 11.81 3.40 -2.59
CA PRO A 109 11.18 3.46 -1.26
C PRO A 109 11.96 4.30 -0.23
N ASP A 110 13.28 4.27 -0.32
CA ASP A 110 14.25 4.98 0.52
C ASP A 110 14.31 6.50 0.27
N GLU A 111 13.91 6.94 -0.92
CA GLU A 111 13.81 8.37 -1.26
C GLU A 111 12.41 8.92 -0.95
N SER A 112 11.50 8.07 -0.48
CA SER A 112 10.10 8.37 -0.30
C SER A 112 9.74 8.62 1.15
N ASN A 113 9.30 9.84 1.45
CA ASN A 113 8.77 10.18 2.78
C ASN A 113 7.42 9.52 3.09
N ILE A 114 6.86 8.74 2.16
CA ILE A 114 5.58 8.04 2.33
C ILE A 114 5.65 7.01 3.47
N PHE A 115 6.85 6.53 3.81
CA PHE A 115 7.04 5.63 4.94
C PHE A 115 7.37 6.34 6.26
N ASP A 116 7.75 7.62 6.23
CA ASP A 116 8.07 8.37 7.44
C ASP A 116 6.83 8.54 8.32
N ASP A 117 5.67 8.79 7.70
CA ASP A 117 4.38 8.85 8.40
C ASP A 117 3.85 7.47 8.84
N LEU A 118 4.41 6.37 8.30
CA LEU A 118 4.07 4.99 8.67
C LEU A 118 4.93 4.45 9.81
N ILE A 119 6.04 5.10 10.13
CA ILE A 119 6.83 4.81 11.35
C ILE A 119 6.08 5.41 12.52
N VAL A 120 5.19 4.59 13.06
CA VAL A 120 4.52 4.84 14.34
C VAL A 120 5.53 4.60 15.46
N ASP A 121 6.46 5.52 15.64
CA ASP A 121 7.16 5.60 16.92
C ASP A 121 6.14 6.05 17.97
N GLU A 122 6.24 5.49 19.19
CA GLU A 122 5.38 5.81 20.33
C GLU A 122 5.33 7.33 20.65
N ASN A 123 6.26 8.11 20.09
CA ASN A 123 6.39 9.56 20.22
C ASN A 123 5.88 10.37 19.01
N SER A 124 5.22 9.75 18.02
CA SER A 124 4.64 10.45 16.87
C SER A 124 3.56 11.45 17.31
N LYS A 125 3.92 12.75 17.31
CA LYS A 125 3.02 13.87 17.67
C LYS A 125 1.73 13.88 16.85
N THR A 126 1.79 13.38 15.62
CA THR A 126 0.67 13.30 14.68
C THR A 126 -0.39 12.32 15.16
N LEU A 127 0.00 11.14 15.65
CA LEU A 127 -0.94 10.15 16.19
C LEU A 127 -1.57 10.60 17.52
N VAL A 128 -0.78 11.20 18.41
CA VAL A 128 -1.33 11.79 19.65
C VAL A 128 -2.40 12.83 19.29
N SER A 129 -2.15 13.65 18.27
CA SER A 129 -3.11 14.66 17.83
C SER A 129 -4.39 14.06 17.23
N VAL A 130 -4.28 12.99 16.42
CA VAL A 130 -5.44 12.34 15.79
C VAL A 130 -6.23 11.53 16.83
N ILE A 131 -5.56 10.78 17.70
CA ILE A 131 -6.19 10.06 18.82
C ILE A 131 -6.87 11.04 19.77
N LYS A 132 -6.24 12.18 20.09
CA LYS A 132 -6.83 13.23 20.93
C LYS A 132 -8.06 13.87 20.27
N ARG A 133 -8.02 14.12 18.95
CA ARG A 133 -9.20 14.60 18.20
C ARG A 133 -10.34 13.57 18.20
N LEU A 134 -10.03 12.28 18.06
CA LEU A 134 -11.03 11.21 18.09
C LEU A 134 -11.64 11.04 19.50
N LYS A 135 -10.83 11.08 20.55
CA LYS A 135 -11.30 11.07 21.95
C LYS A 135 -12.18 12.27 22.26
N SER A 136 -11.74 13.48 21.90
CA SER A 136 -12.52 14.71 22.09
C SER A 136 -13.86 14.67 21.33
N ARG A 137 -13.91 14.11 20.12
CA ARG A 137 -15.17 13.91 19.39
C ARG A 137 -16.08 12.88 20.06
N LYS A 138 -15.53 11.79 20.60
CA LYS A 138 -16.29 10.78 21.36
C LYS A 138 -16.87 11.37 22.65
N GLU A 139 -16.09 12.14 23.39
CA GLU A 139 -16.53 12.84 24.61
C GLU A 139 -17.62 13.88 24.31
N LYS A 140 -17.50 14.61 23.20
CA LYS A 140 -18.53 15.56 22.75
C LYS A 140 -19.84 14.84 22.39
N LEU A 141 -19.76 13.72 21.67
CA LEU A 141 -20.92 12.87 21.36
C LEU A 141 -21.59 12.32 22.63
N TYR A 142 -20.81 11.88 23.63
CA TYR A 142 -21.35 11.41 24.92
C TYR A 142 -22.00 12.54 25.72
N LYS A 143 -21.40 13.73 25.72
CA LYS A 143 -21.93 14.90 26.43
C LYS A 143 -23.20 15.45 25.77
N ASP A 144 -23.29 15.39 24.44
CA ASP A 144 -24.46 15.83 23.68
C ASP A 144 -25.61 14.80 23.75
N GLN A 145 -25.32 13.49 23.95
CA GLN A 145 -26.34 12.47 24.21
C GLN A 145 -27.02 12.60 25.59
N LEU A 146 -26.33 13.15 26.60
CA LEU A 146 -26.86 13.35 27.96
C LEU A 146 -27.90 14.48 28.08
N LYS A 147 -28.15 15.25 27.01
CA LYS A 147 -29.15 16.34 27.00
C LYS A 147 -30.52 15.96 26.43
N LEU A 148 -30.72 14.70 26.05
CA LEU A 148 -31.96 14.23 25.40
C LEU A 148 -33.01 13.67 26.37
N PHE A 149 -32.74 13.67 27.67
CA PHE A 149 -33.74 13.39 28.71
C PHE A 149 -33.66 14.47 29.77
N HIS A 150 -34.35 15.59 29.54
CA HIS A 150 -34.96 16.29 30.66
C HIS A 150 -36.17 15.45 31.07
N GLU A 151 -36.08 14.84 32.26
CA GLU A 151 -37.27 14.39 32.98
C GLU A 151 -38.07 15.65 33.34
N ASP A 152 -39.02 15.99 32.47
CA ASP A 152 -40.17 16.77 32.89
C ASP A 152 -41.14 15.79 33.60
N VAL A 153 -41.49 16.16 34.83
CA VAL A 153 -42.41 15.55 35.83
C VAL A 153 -41.76 14.71 36.92
#